data_AF-A0A7S3XIX6-F1
#
_entry.id   AF-A0A7S3XIX6-F1
#
_cell.length_a   1.000
_cell.length_b   1.000
_cell.length_c   1.000
_cell.angle_alpha   90.00
_cell.angle_beta   90.00
_cell.angle_gamma   90.00
#
_symmetry.space_group_name_H-M   'P 1'
#
loop_
_entity.id
_entity.type
_entity.pdbx_description
1 polymer ?
#
loop_
_entity_poly.entity_id
_entity_poly.type
_entity_poly.pdbx_seq_one_letter_code
_entity_poly.pdbx_strand_id
1 'polypeptide(L)'
;MRVLCAVVFAAVADIDAQWEEFKAKFGKSYNGEEEEAERKGVFAQNVQLINEENSKGHTYTLGVNQFADLTVEEFSKTYMGFKKPAQKYGDAAYLGRHVYNGEAKMAT
;
A
#
# COMPACT_ATOMS: atom_id res chain seq x y z
N MET A 1 -16.25 8.39 45.01
CA MET A 1 -15.19 8.85 44.09
C MET A 1 -14.98 7.74 43.05
N ARG A 2 -15.61 7.85 41.88
CA ARG A 2 -15.54 6.83 40.81
C ARG A 2 -14.47 7.27 39.82
N VAL A 3 -13.42 6.49 39.70
CA VAL A 3 -12.38 6.65 38.67
C VAL A 3 -13.01 6.18 37.36
N LEU A 4 -13.39 7.13 36.50
CA LEU A 4 -13.73 6.84 35.10
C LEU A 4 -12.43 6.73 34.33
N CYS A 5 -11.80 5.56 34.37
CA CYS A 5 -10.77 5.20 33.41
C CYS A 5 -11.51 4.82 32.12
N ALA A 6 -11.77 5.80 31.27
CA ALA A 6 -12.20 5.55 29.90
C ALA A 6 -10.99 5.00 29.14
N VAL A 7 -10.68 3.72 29.37
CA VAL A 7 -9.89 2.96 28.42
C VAL A 7 -10.81 2.80 27.23
N VAL A 8 -10.69 3.72 26.27
CA VAL A 8 -11.33 3.60 24.97
C VAL A 8 -10.63 2.42 24.29
N PHE A 9 -11.07 1.21 24.62
CA PHE A 9 -10.76 0.03 23.83
C PHE A 9 -11.53 0.22 22.52
N ALA A 10 -10.93 0.99 21.61
CA ALA A 10 -11.15 0.77 20.20
C ALA A 10 -11.00 -0.74 19.98
N ALA A 11 -11.95 -1.35 19.27
CA ALA A 11 -11.89 -2.76 18.95
C ALA A 11 -10.52 -3.05 18.33
N VAL A 12 -9.60 -3.60 19.13
CA VAL A 12 -8.39 -4.24 18.62
C VAL A 12 -8.93 -5.48 17.93
N ALA A 13 -9.26 -5.33 16.66
CA ALA A 13 -9.22 -6.45 15.75
C ALA A 13 -7.83 -7.08 15.97
N ASP A 14 -7.82 -8.35 16.36
CA ASP A 14 -6.62 -9.04 16.81
C ASP A 14 -5.52 -8.89 15.74
N ILE A 15 -4.53 -8.03 16.03
CA ILE A 15 -3.43 -7.73 15.10
C ILE A 15 -2.62 -9.01 14.86
N ASP A 16 -2.58 -9.92 15.83
CA ASP A 16 -1.89 -11.20 15.71
C ASP A 16 -2.60 -12.09 14.68
N ALA A 17 -3.92 -12.23 14.78
CA ALA A 17 -4.70 -12.98 13.78
C ALA A 17 -4.60 -12.37 12.37
N GLN A 18 -4.70 -11.04 12.26
CA GLN A 18 -4.55 -10.34 10.97
C GLN A 18 -3.15 -10.48 10.39
N TRP A 19 -2.13 -10.51 11.24
CA TRP A 19 -0.74 -10.73 10.84
C TRP A 19 -0.53 -12.12 10.25
N GLU A 20 -1.06 -13.16 10.89
CA GLU A 20 -0.98 -14.53 10.38
C GLU A 20 -1.76 -14.69 9.07
N GLU A 21 -2.96 -14.10 8.96
CA GLU A 21 -3.72 -14.09 7.72
C GLU A 21 -2.97 -13.35 6.61
N PHE A 22 -2.39 -12.19 6.91
CA PHE A 22 -1.58 -11.41 5.97
C PHE A 22 -0.40 -12.23 5.45
N LYS A 23 0.38 -12.85 6.34
CA LYS A 23 1.51 -13.70 5.95
C LYS A 23 1.07 -14.86 5.06
N ALA A 24 -0.02 -15.54 5.43
CA ALA A 24 -0.55 -16.66 4.66
C ALA A 24 -1.05 -16.21 3.28
N LYS A 25 -1.79 -15.10 3.21
CA LYS A 25 -2.41 -14.57 1.99
C LYS A 25 -1.38 -14.09 0.97
N PHE A 26 -0.30 -13.46 1.42
CA PHE A 26 0.73 -12.90 0.54
C PHE A 26 2.04 -13.72 0.50
N GLY A 27 2.05 -14.89 1.15
CA GLY A 27 3.20 -15.80 1.16
C GLY A 27 4.46 -15.17 1.78
N LYS A 28 4.30 -14.42 2.88
CA LYS A 28 5.40 -13.71 3.54
C LYS A 28 6.18 -14.63 4.49
N SER A 29 7.49 -14.51 4.46
CA SER A 29 8.43 -15.16 5.38
C SER A 29 9.56 -14.20 5.70
N TYR A 30 10.02 -14.17 6.95
CA TYR A 30 11.03 -13.24 7.43
C TYR A 30 12.23 -14.01 8.02
N ASN A 31 13.42 -13.41 8.00
CA ASN A 31 14.65 -14.04 8.44
C ASN A 31 14.83 -13.91 9.95
N GLY A 32 14.01 -14.65 10.70
CA GLY A 32 14.07 -14.73 12.16
C GLY A 32 13.11 -13.77 12.87
N GLU A 33 13.08 -13.91 14.19
CA GLU A 33 12.08 -13.27 15.05
C GLU A 33 12.23 -11.75 15.11
N GLU A 34 13.46 -11.23 14.99
CA GLU A 34 13.72 -9.78 15.03
C GLU A 34 13.12 -9.07 13.82
N GLU A 35 13.40 -9.57 12.61
CA GLU A 35 12.80 -9.02 11.38
C GLU A 35 11.28 -9.20 11.40
N GLU A 36 10.79 -10.35 11.85
CA GLU A 36 9.35 -10.57 11.93
C GLU A 36 8.66 -9.60 12.89
N ALA A 37 9.25 -9.33 14.06
CA ALA A 37 8.73 -8.38 15.03
C ALA A 37 8.71 -6.95 14.47
N GLU A 38 9.78 -6.54 13.77
CA GLU A 38 9.85 -5.24 13.10
C GLU A 38 8.73 -5.11 12.05
N ARG A 39 8.59 -6.11 11.18
CA ARG A 39 7.61 -6.12 10.07
C ARG A 39 6.18 -6.14 10.58
N LYS A 40 5.92 -6.87 11.66
CA LYS A 40 4.63 -6.87 12.35
C LYS A 40 4.31 -5.51 12.97
N GLY A 41 5.32 -4.82 13.52
CA GLY A 41 5.19 -3.45 14.02
C GLY A 41 4.76 -2.47 12.92
N VAL A 42 5.41 -2.54 11.76
CA VAL A 42 5.05 -1.73 10.57
C VAL A 42 3.64 -2.07 10.08
N PHE A 43 3.30 -3.36 10.03
CA PHE A 43 1.97 -3.82 9.66
C PHE A 43 0.88 -3.26 10.57
N ALA A 44 1.08 -3.30 11.89
CA ALA A 44 0.13 -2.75 12.85
C ALA A 44 -0.11 -1.25 12.63
N GLN A 45 0.97 -0.48 12.39
CA GLN A 45 0.87 0.95 12.09
C GLN A 45 0.11 1.21 10.79
N ASN A 46 0.36 0.42 9.75
CA ASN A 46 -0.34 0.54 8.47
C ASN A 46 -1.83 0.15 8.57
N VAL A 47 -2.18 -0.87 9.35
CA VAL A 47 -3.58 -1.22 9.63
C VAL A 47 -4.29 -0.10 10.38
N GLN A 48 -3.63 0.53 11.36
CA GLN A 48 -4.16 1.70 12.04
C GLN A 48 -4.41 2.85 11.06
N LEU A 49 -3.44 3.17 10.20
CA LEU A 49 -3.57 4.19 9.16
C LEU A 49 -4.75 3.90 8.22
N ILE A 50 -4.92 2.65 7.79
CA ILE A 50 -6.05 2.23 6.94
C ILE A 50 -7.39 2.54 7.64
N ASN A 51 -7.52 2.18 8.91
CA ASN A 51 -8.75 2.41 9.67
C ASN A 51 -9.03 3.91 9.87
N GLU A 52 -8.01 4.68 10.21
CA GLU A 52 -8.10 6.14 10.36
C GLU A 52 -8.49 6.83 9.05
N GLU A 53 -7.84 6.47 7.93
CA GLU A 53 -8.13 7.06 6.63
C GLU A 53 -9.53 6.69 6.12
N ASN A 54 -9.94 5.43 6.28
CA ASN A 54 -11.28 4.98 5.87
C ASN A 54 -12.40 5.62 6.70
N SER A 55 -12.11 6.05 7.94
CA SER A 55 -13.07 6.77 8.79
C SER A 55 -13.40 8.18 8.28
N LYS A 56 -12.57 8.76 7.40
CA LYS A 56 -12.72 10.13 6.87
C LYS A 56 -13.76 10.25 5.75
N GLY A 57 -14.31 9.15 5.24
CA GLY A 57 -15.38 9.17 4.24
C GLY A 57 -14.93 9.59 2.84
N HIS A 58 -13.70 9.21 2.44
CA HIS A 58 -13.20 9.45 1.09
C HIS A 58 -14.01 8.67 0.03
N THR A 59 -13.87 9.07 -1.24
CA THR A 59 -14.43 8.31 -2.39
C THR A 59 -13.68 7.01 -2.67
N TYR A 60 -12.60 6.76 -1.93
CA TYR A 60 -11.80 5.54 -1.96
C TYR A 60 -11.66 4.98 -0.55
N THR A 61 -11.30 3.70 -0.48
CA THR A 61 -10.93 3.03 0.76
C THR A 61 -9.54 2.41 0.61
N LEU A 62 -8.76 2.48 1.68
CA LEU A 62 -7.53 1.71 1.82
C LEU A 62 -7.85 0.29 2.31
N GLY A 63 -6.96 -0.64 2.02
CA GLY A 63 -7.07 -2.02 2.47
C GLY A 63 -5.70 -2.66 2.60
N VAL A 64 -5.62 -3.71 3.41
CA VAL A 64 -4.39 -4.49 3.58
C VAL A 64 -4.01 -5.13 2.25
N ASN A 65 -2.80 -4.83 1.79
CA ASN A 65 -2.23 -5.34 0.54
C ASN A 65 -0.82 -5.88 0.79
N GLN A 66 -0.17 -6.44 -0.23
CA GLN A 66 1.17 -7.06 -0.16
C GLN A 66 2.32 -6.14 0.32
N PHE A 67 2.06 -4.84 0.47
CA PHE A 67 3.02 -3.83 0.94
C PHE A 67 2.72 -3.34 2.35
N ALA A 68 1.73 -3.93 3.04
CA ALA A 68 1.32 -3.50 4.37
C ALA A 68 2.41 -3.71 5.45
N ASP A 69 3.46 -4.50 5.17
CA ASP A 69 4.63 -4.71 6.05
C ASP A 69 5.82 -3.80 5.73
N LEU A 70 5.65 -2.84 4.81
CA LEU A 70 6.72 -1.93 4.38
C LEU A 70 6.47 -0.51 4.89
N THR A 71 7.56 0.16 5.25
CA THR A 71 7.56 1.60 5.47
C THR A 71 7.48 2.34 4.13
N VAL A 72 7.08 3.62 4.19
CA VAL A 72 7.03 4.49 3.00
C VAL A 72 8.41 4.61 2.34
N GLU A 73 9.48 4.65 3.14
CA GLU A 73 10.86 4.77 2.67
C GLU A 73 11.30 3.50 1.92
N GLU A 74 11.02 2.33 2.48
CA GLU A 74 11.31 1.03 1.84
C GLU A 74 10.50 0.84 0.57
N PHE A 75 9.21 1.19 0.61
CA PHE A 75 8.34 1.12 -0.57
C PHE A 75 8.87 2.03 -1.68
N SER A 76 9.23 3.27 -1.35
CA SER A 76 9.78 4.23 -2.29
C SER A 76 11.09 3.74 -2.90
N LYS A 77 12.02 3.27 -2.07
CA LYS A 77 13.33 2.80 -2.51
C LYS A 77 13.26 1.63 -3.49
N THR A 78 12.31 0.71 -3.29
CA THR A 78 12.23 -0.54 -4.07
C THR A 78 11.25 -0.44 -5.24
N TYR A 79 10.12 0.25 -5.06
CA TYR A 79 9.01 0.24 -6.01
C TYR A 79 8.81 1.58 -6.75
N MET A 80 9.41 2.67 -6.27
CA MET A 80 9.38 3.97 -6.95
C MET A 80 10.70 4.22 -7.70
N GLY A 81 10.71 3.91 -9.00
CA GLY A 81 11.91 4.02 -9.83
C GLY A 81 11.85 5.08 -10.95
N PHE A 82 10.75 5.81 -11.08
CA PHE A 82 10.57 6.72 -12.21
C PHE A 82 11.54 7.90 -12.14
N LYS A 83 12.47 7.95 -13.10
CA LYS A 83 13.38 9.08 -13.31
C LYS A 83 12.91 9.87 -14.52
N LYS A 84 12.49 11.11 -14.29
CA LYS A 84 12.06 12.00 -15.37
C LYS A 84 13.22 12.18 -16.36
N PRO A 85 13.05 11.81 -17.65
CA PRO A 85 14.10 12.03 -18.63
C PRO A 85 14.24 13.53 -18.92
N ALA A 86 15.47 13.99 -19.18
CA ALA A 86 15.75 15.38 -19.56
C ALA A 86 15.06 15.76 -20.89
N GLN A 87 14.95 14.80 -21.81
CA GLN A 87 14.18 14.93 -23.05
C GLN A 87 13.15 13.78 -23.13
N LYS A 88 11.86 14.12 -23.27
CA LYS A 88 10.76 13.14 -23.28
C LYS A 88 10.85 12.09 -24.39
N TYR A 89 11.47 12.44 -25.51
CA TYR A 89 11.55 11.59 -26.70
C TYR A 89 13.01 11.32 -27.14
N GLY A 90 14.01 11.88 -26.46
CA GLY A 90 15.43 11.75 -26.84
C GLY A 90 15.65 11.97 -28.34
N ASP A 91 16.31 11.00 -28.99
CA ASP A 91 16.57 10.96 -30.43
C ASP A 91 15.45 10.25 -31.24
N ALA A 92 14.32 9.90 -30.63
CA ALA A 92 13.25 9.21 -31.32
C ALA A 92 12.67 10.08 -32.43
N ALA A 93 12.62 9.53 -33.63
CA ALA A 93 12.01 10.20 -34.77
C ALA A 93 10.53 10.48 -34.49
N TYR A 94 10.08 11.67 -34.90
CA TYR A 94 8.67 12.03 -34.80
C TYR A 94 7.85 11.22 -35.80
N LEU A 95 7.12 10.21 -35.32
CA LEU A 95 6.29 9.32 -36.14
C LEU A 95 4.89 9.90 -36.45
N GLY A 96 4.68 11.21 -36.20
CA GLY A 96 3.40 11.88 -36.38
C GLY A 96 2.53 11.92 -35.12
N ARG A 97 1.46 12.72 -35.17
CA ARG A 97 0.46 12.83 -34.10
C ARG A 97 -0.68 11.86 -34.39
N HIS A 98 -0.90 10.88 -33.51
CA HIS A 98 -2.09 10.04 -33.60
C HIS A 98 -3.29 10.86 -33.15
N VAL A 99 -4.11 11.29 -34.11
CA VAL A 99 -5.43 11.88 -33.83
C VAL A 99 -6.42 10.72 -33.87
N TYR A 100 -7.04 10.41 -32.72
CA TYR A 100 -8.09 9.40 -32.68
C TYR A 100 -9.28 9.91 -33.51
N ASN A 101 -9.61 9.20 -34.58
CA ASN A 101 -10.63 9.56 -35.56
C ASN A 101 -12.02 8.96 -35.26
N GLY A 102 -12.21 8.32 -34.11
CA GLY A 102 -13.48 7.72 -33.70
C GLY A 102 -13.76 6.34 -34.32
N GLU A 103 -12.86 5.81 -35.16
CA GLU A 103 -13.01 4.47 -35.72
C GLU A 103 -12.67 3.41 -34.66
N ALA A 104 -13.58 2.44 -34.48
CA ALA A 104 -13.31 1.28 -33.65
C ALA A 104 -12.25 0.41 -34.33
N LYS A 105 -11.21 0.02 -33.59
CA LYS A 105 -10.21 -0.93 -34.10
C LYS A 105 -10.92 -2.27 -34.32
N MET A 106 -11.04 -2.70 -35.57
CA MET A 106 -11.50 -4.05 -35.92
C MET A 106 -10.57 -5.05 -35.24
N ALA A 107 -11.13 -5.88 -34.35
CA ALA A 107 -10.41 -6.99 -33.74
C ALA A 107 -10.17 -8.06 -34.82
N THR A 108 -8.91 -8.43 -35.04
CA THR A 108 -8.52 -9.59 -35.86
C THR A 108 -8.38 -10.82 -34.98
#